data_AF-T1WQB7-F1
#
_entry.id   AF-T1WQB7-F1
#
_cell.length_a   1.000
_cell.length_b   1.000
_cell.length_c   1.000
_cell.angle_alpha   90.00
_cell.angle_beta   90.00
_cell.angle_gamma   90.00
#
_symmetry.space_group_name_H-M   'P 1'
#
loop_
_entity.id
_entity.type
_entity.pdbx_description
1 polymer ?
#
loop_
_entity_poly.entity_id
_entity_poly.type
_entity_poly.pdbx_seq_one_letter_code
_entity_poly.pdbx_strand_id
1 'polypeptide(L)'
;QEGVVSLGGYADIFLLNTLSSGVIPQLSAILGPCAGGAVYSPAITDFIWMVEGTSYMFVTGPNVVKTVTHEDVTSEALGGADTHAEKSGVAHFASANELECIEGMRKLFSYIPQSNREKTPRFKSDDDPTRTNELLESIIPDSPNKPYDMKAVIEEVTDRDSFFEVHKAYAPNIVVGFARLDGEAVGIVANQPMALAGVLDIDSSVKGARFVRFCDAFNIPL
;
A
#
# COMPACT_ATOMS: atom_id res chain seq x y z
N GLN A 1 10.32 -24.87 20.99
CA GLN A 1 9.73 -25.91 21.87
C GLN A 1 8.91 -26.91 21.06
N GLU A 2 8.27 -26.51 19.95
CA GLU A 2 7.47 -27.42 19.09
C GLU A 2 8.18 -27.94 17.83
N GLY A 3 9.41 -27.48 17.55
CA GLY A 3 10.24 -28.01 16.45
C GLY A 3 9.57 -27.90 15.07
N VAL A 4 9.66 -28.98 14.28
CA VAL A 4 9.12 -29.05 12.90
C VAL A 4 7.60 -28.88 12.83
N VAL A 5 6.87 -29.17 13.91
CA VAL A 5 5.41 -29.02 13.94
C VAL A 5 5.00 -27.55 13.76
N SER A 6 5.73 -26.63 14.38
CA SER A 6 5.52 -25.18 14.20
C SER A 6 5.77 -24.74 12.75
N LEU A 7 6.73 -25.36 12.06
CA LEU A 7 6.98 -25.08 10.63
C LEU A 7 5.87 -25.62 9.73
N GLY A 8 5.31 -26.80 10.06
CA GLY A 8 4.12 -27.33 9.38
C GLY A 8 2.94 -26.39 9.49
N GLY A 9 2.67 -25.86 10.69
CA GLY A 9 1.61 -24.87 10.90
C GLY A 9 1.77 -23.59 10.06
N TYR A 10 3.00 -23.09 9.92
CA TYR A 10 3.29 -21.97 9.00
C TYR A 10 2.96 -22.33 7.55
N ALA A 11 3.40 -23.50 7.09
CA ALA A 11 3.18 -23.95 5.72
C ALA A 11 1.69 -24.07 5.37
N ASP A 12 0.87 -24.56 6.30
CA ASP A 12 -0.59 -24.66 6.12
C ASP A 12 -1.22 -23.27 5.95
N ILE A 13 -0.79 -22.28 6.74
CA ILE A 13 -1.25 -20.89 6.61
C ILE A 13 -0.82 -20.29 5.27
N PHE A 14 0.44 -20.51 4.85
CA PHE A 14 0.95 -19.96 3.58
C PHE A 14 0.22 -20.54 2.38
N LEU A 15 -0.14 -21.82 2.43
CA LEU A 15 -0.95 -22.46 1.40
C LEU A 15 -2.33 -21.78 1.31
N LEU A 16 -2.99 -21.55 2.45
CA LEU A 16 -4.28 -20.87 2.49
C LEU A 16 -4.21 -19.43 1.98
N ASN A 17 -3.15 -18.67 2.31
CA ASN A 17 -2.96 -17.33 1.76
C ASN A 17 -2.83 -17.35 0.24
N THR A 18 -2.04 -18.31 -0.28
CA THR A 18 -1.78 -18.47 -1.71
C THR A 18 -3.07 -18.82 -2.47
N LEU A 19 -3.86 -19.77 -1.93
CA LEU A 19 -5.14 -20.17 -2.53
C LEU A 19 -6.20 -19.06 -2.46
N SER A 20 -6.09 -18.16 -1.49
CA SER A 20 -7.02 -17.03 -1.30
C SER A 20 -6.62 -15.78 -2.10
N SER A 21 -5.40 -15.72 -2.63
CA SER A 21 -4.86 -14.58 -3.36
C SER A 21 -5.70 -14.27 -4.61
N GLY A 22 -6.26 -13.05 -4.69
CA GLY A 22 -7.16 -12.65 -5.77
C GLY A 22 -8.54 -13.31 -5.73
N VAL A 23 -8.91 -13.97 -4.62
CA VAL A 23 -10.24 -14.55 -4.38
C VAL A 23 -10.99 -13.74 -3.33
N ILE A 24 -10.36 -13.51 -2.19
CA ILE A 24 -10.83 -12.63 -1.12
C ILE A 24 -9.70 -11.65 -0.76
N PRO A 25 -9.99 -10.39 -0.41
CA PRO A 25 -8.95 -9.49 0.03
C PRO A 25 -8.34 -9.94 1.36
N GLN A 26 -7.02 -9.93 1.42
CA GLN A 26 -6.23 -10.32 2.58
C GLN A 26 -5.43 -9.11 3.06
N LEU A 27 -5.71 -8.65 4.28
CA LEU A 27 -5.00 -7.51 4.88
C LEU A 27 -4.23 -7.98 6.11
N SER A 28 -2.99 -7.51 6.25
CA SER A 28 -2.14 -7.77 7.41
C SER A 28 -1.92 -6.50 8.21
N ALA A 29 -2.10 -6.58 9.53
CA ALA A 29 -1.75 -5.52 10.47
C ALA A 29 -0.65 -6.03 11.40
N ILE A 30 0.50 -5.36 11.37
CA ILE A 30 1.65 -5.68 12.19
C ILE A 30 1.67 -4.68 13.33
N LEU A 31 1.19 -5.12 14.49
CA LEU A 31 1.04 -4.30 15.70
C LEU A 31 2.14 -4.61 16.74
N GLY A 32 3.21 -5.31 16.32
CA GLY A 32 4.24 -5.80 17.22
C GLY A 32 5.38 -6.52 16.49
N PRO A 33 6.22 -7.26 17.23
CA PRO A 33 7.31 -8.05 16.65
C PRO A 33 6.81 -9.15 15.71
N CYS A 34 7.34 -9.19 14.49
CA CYS A 34 7.08 -10.26 13.52
C CYS A 34 8.40 -10.71 12.89
N ALA A 35 8.93 -11.87 13.28
CA ALA A 35 10.28 -12.28 12.88
C ALA A 35 10.34 -13.74 12.38
N GLY A 36 11.31 -14.04 11.52
CA GLY A 36 11.53 -15.38 10.99
C GLY A 36 10.38 -15.82 10.08
N GLY A 37 9.87 -17.04 10.29
CA GLY A 37 8.79 -17.59 9.45
C GLY A 37 7.50 -16.76 9.45
N ALA A 38 7.22 -16.03 10.52
CA ALA A 38 6.00 -15.23 10.66
C ALA A 38 5.84 -14.17 9.57
N VAL A 39 6.96 -13.64 9.02
CA VAL A 39 6.92 -12.56 8.03
C VAL A 39 6.36 -13.00 6.68
N TYR A 40 6.40 -14.30 6.38
CA TYR A 40 6.02 -14.80 5.06
C TYR A 40 4.53 -14.77 4.81
N SER A 41 3.68 -14.94 5.83
CA SER A 41 2.22 -14.84 5.64
C SER A 41 1.82 -13.41 5.26
N PRO A 42 2.21 -12.35 6.01
CA PRO A 42 1.96 -10.98 5.59
C PRO A 42 2.50 -10.65 4.20
N ALA A 43 3.70 -11.13 3.86
CA ALA A 43 4.34 -10.88 2.57
C ALA A 43 3.53 -11.38 1.36
N ILE A 44 2.62 -12.34 1.55
CA ILE A 44 1.74 -12.87 0.49
C ILE A 44 0.27 -12.47 0.67
N THR A 45 -0.02 -11.53 1.57
CA THR A 45 -1.32 -10.82 1.64
C THR A 45 -1.29 -9.57 0.76
N ASP A 46 -2.46 -8.98 0.50
CA ASP A 46 -2.59 -7.88 -0.48
C ASP A 46 -2.00 -6.57 0.05
N PHE A 47 -2.31 -6.18 1.29
CA PHE A 47 -1.82 -4.95 1.91
C PHE A 47 -1.31 -5.21 3.33
N ILE A 48 -0.24 -4.51 3.68
CA ILE A 48 0.44 -4.62 4.98
C ILE A 48 0.45 -3.24 5.64
N TRP A 49 -0.15 -3.16 6.82
CA TRP A 49 0.00 -2.05 7.75
C TRP A 49 1.04 -2.36 8.81
N MET A 50 1.83 -1.37 9.19
CA MET A 50 2.73 -1.41 10.32
C MET A 50 2.49 -0.21 11.24
N VAL A 51 2.63 -0.40 12.54
CA VAL A 51 2.54 0.70 13.52
C VAL A 51 3.94 1.16 13.92
N GLU A 52 4.18 2.46 13.82
CA GLU A 52 5.44 3.11 14.13
C GLU A 52 5.86 2.89 15.59
N GLY A 53 7.16 2.68 15.81
CA GLY A 53 7.77 2.54 17.14
C GLY A 53 7.36 1.32 17.97
N THR A 54 6.38 0.54 17.52
CA THR A 54 5.84 -0.63 18.23
C THR A 54 5.96 -1.93 17.45
N SER A 55 6.02 -1.85 16.11
CA SER A 55 6.09 -3.01 15.22
C SER A 55 7.39 -3.09 14.44
N TYR A 56 7.83 -4.30 14.12
CA TYR A 56 8.96 -4.54 13.21
C TYR A 56 8.87 -5.90 12.53
N MET A 57 9.45 -6.01 11.33
CA MET A 57 9.50 -7.22 10.52
C MET A 57 10.92 -7.54 10.02
N PHE A 58 11.35 -8.80 10.15
CA PHE A 58 12.57 -9.27 9.47
C PHE A 58 12.65 -10.80 9.43
N VAL A 59 13.27 -11.35 8.39
CA VAL A 59 13.55 -12.80 8.32
C VAL A 59 14.59 -13.19 9.38
N THR A 60 15.63 -12.39 9.52
CA THR A 60 16.75 -12.65 10.43
C THR A 60 16.98 -11.45 11.32
N GLY A 61 17.00 -11.66 12.64
CA GLY A 61 17.08 -10.56 13.60
C GLY A 61 18.46 -9.93 13.77
N PRO A 62 18.54 -8.75 14.41
CA PRO A 62 19.77 -7.95 14.48
C PRO A 62 20.96 -8.67 15.13
N ASN A 63 20.71 -9.50 16.15
CA ASN A 63 21.77 -10.26 16.82
C ASN A 63 22.48 -11.24 15.88
N VAL A 64 21.74 -11.85 14.96
CA VAL A 64 22.30 -12.77 13.96
C VAL A 64 23.04 -11.98 12.88
N VAL A 65 22.49 -10.84 12.44
CA VAL A 65 23.17 -9.90 11.53
C VAL A 65 24.53 -9.51 12.11
N LYS A 66 24.57 -9.01 13.35
CA LYS A 66 25.82 -8.64 14.04
C LYS A 66 26.84 -9.77 14.13
N THR A 67 26.38 -10.99 14.38
CA THR A 67 27.28 -12.15 14.51
C THR A 67 27.87 -12.57 13.17
N VAL A 68 27.13 -12.41 12.08
CA VAL A 68 27.50 -12.91 10.74
C VAL A 68 28.18 -11.83 9.89
N THR A 69 27.69 -10.60 9.90
CA THR A 69 28.17 -9.49 9.07
C THR A 69 29.02 -8.48 9.84
N HIS A 70 29.06 -8.59 11.18
CA HIS A 70 29.69 -7.60 12.07
C HIS A 70 29.05 -6.20 12.04
N GLU A 71 27.84 -6.08 11.49
CA GLU A 71 27.08 -4.83 11.47
C GLU A 71 26.22 -4.70 12.73
N ASP A 72 26.28 -3.53 13.38
CA ASP A 72 25.42 -3.22 14.54
C ASP A 72 24.21 -2.40 14.07
N VAL A 73 23.02 -2.99 14.15
CA VAL A 73 21.77 -2.39 13.70
C VAL A 73 20.68 -2.64 14.74
N THR A 74 19.79 -1.67 14.93
CA THR A 74 18.64 -1.83 15.83
C THR A 74 17.48 -2.54 15.11
N SER A 75 16.53 -3.11 15.84
CA SER A 75 15.32 -3.70 15.24
C SER A 75 14.56 -2.67 14.39
N GLU A 76 14.48 -1.43 14.85
CA GLU A 76 13.81 -0.33 14.14
C GLU A 76 14.51 0.01 12.82
N ALA A 77 15.84 0.14 12.85
CA ALA A 77 16.62 0.43 11.66
C ALA A 77 16.66 -0.75 10.67
N LEU A 78 16.53 -1.99 11.18
CA LEU A 78 16.54 -3.20 10.35
C LEU A 78 15.19 -3.45 9.67
N GLY A 79 14.08 -3.18 10.37
CA GLY A 79 12.75 -3.59 9.91
C GLY A 79 11.59 -2.90 10.61
N GLY A 80 11.79 -1.68 11.12
CA GLY A 80 10.72 -0.84 11.62
C GLY A 80 9.74 -0.41 10.52
N ALA A 81 8.62 0.21 10.92
CA ALA A 81 7.56 0.62 10.01
C ALA A 81 8.08 1.55 8.89
N ASP A 82 8.86 2.57 9.24
CA ASP A 82 9.42 3.54 8.28
C ASP A 82 10.38 2.87 7.29
N THR A 83 11.26 1.99 7.80
CA THR A 83 12.17 1.20 6.95
C THR A 83 11.38 0.41 5.91
N HIS A 84 10.26 -0.19 6.30
CA HIS A 84 9.44 -0.95 5.38
C HIS A 84 8.58 -0.11 4.45
N ALA A 85 8.10 1.05 4.90
CA ALA A 85 7.25 1.95 4.14
C ALA A 85 8.01 2.88 3.18
N GLU A 86 9.29 3.14 3.42
CA GLU A 86 10.10 4.06 2.61
C GLU A 86 11.14 3.35 1.75
N LYS A 87 11.82 2.33 2.31
CA LYS A 87 13.01 1.74 1.66
C LYS A 87 12.72 0.41 0.99
N SER A 88 12.08 -0.52 1.70
CA SER A 88 11.87 -1.87 1.16
C SER A 88 10.58 -2.04 0.35
N GLY A 89 9.59 -1.18 0.54
CA GLY A 89 8.26 -1.31 -0.07
C GLY A 89 7.44 -2.51 0.43
N VAL A 90 7.79 -3.08 1.59
CA VAL A 90 7.03 -4.19 2.20
C VAL A 90 5.77 -3.67 2.87
N ALA A 91 5.86 -2.56 3.60
CA ALA A 91 4.72 -1.94 4.26
C ALA A 91 4.02 -0.99 3.29
N HIS A 92 2.72 -1.21 3.08
CA HIS A 92 1.89 -0.37 2.24
C HIS A 92 1.51 0.92 2.96
N PHE A 93 1.40 0.82 4.29
CA PHE A 93 1.02 1.88 5.20
C PHE A 93 1.83 1.78 6.49
N ALA A 94 2.34 2.91 6.95
CA ALA A 94 2.79 3.13 8.33
C ALA A 94 1.74 3.99 9.04
N SER A 95 1.42 3.65 10.29
CA SER A 95 0.46 4.37 11.12
C SER A 95 1.09 4.74 12.45
N ALA A 96 0.76 5.92 12.98
CA ALA A 96 1.36 6.40 14.23
C ALA A 96 0.93 5.57 15.46
N ASN A 97 -0.22 4.89 15.37
CA ASN A 97 -0.78 4.06 16.44
C ASN A 97 -1.74 2.99 15.89
N GLU A 98 -2.14 2.05 16.75
CA GLU A 98 -3.05 0.95 16.39
C GLU A 98 -4.45 1.43 15.98
N LEU A 99 -4.95 2.52 16.56
CA LEU A 99 -6.27 3.06 16.25
C LEU A 99 -6.32 3.55 14.80
N GLU A 100 -5.35 4.39 14.40
CA GLU A 100 -5.20 4.86 13.03
C GLU A 100 -5.01 3.71 12.03
N CYS A 101 -4.24 2.68 12.41
CA CYS A 101 -4.09 1.47 11.60
C CYS A 101 -5.45 0.81 11.32
N ILE A 102 -6.25 0.57 12.36
CA ILE A 102 -7.56 -0.07 12.24
C ILE A 102 -8.54 0.82 11.45
N GLU A 103 -8.54 2.13 11.69
CA GLU A 103 -9.36 3.09 10.94
C GLU A 103 -8.98 3.11 9.44
N GLY A 104 -7.68 3.09 9.13
CA GLY A 104 -7.17 2.98 7.77
C GLY A 104 -7.61 1.69 7.06
N MET A 105 -7.55 0.55 7.75
CA MET A 105 -8.05 -0.72 7.20
C MET A 105 -9.56 -0.68 6.95
N ARG A 106 -10.34 -0.11 7.88
CA ARG A 106 -11.79 0.08 7.69
C ARG A 106 -12.08 1.00 6.50
N LYS A 107 -11.30 2.05 6.32
CA LYS A 107 -11.40 2.94 5.17
C LYS A 107 -11.10 2.17 3.88
N LEU A 108 -10.03 1.36 3.82
CA LEU A 108 -9.72 0.53 2.65
C LEU A 108 -10.88 -0.40 2.29
N PHE A 109 -11.49 -1.08 3.27
CA PHE A 109 -12.65 -1.96 3.02
C PHE A 109 -13.83 -1.25 2.36
N SER A 110 -13.92 0.08 2.44
CA SER A 110 -14.94 0.80 1.67
C SER A 110 -14.65 0.83 0.17
N TYR A 111 -13.38 0.76 -0.27
CA TYR A 111 -12.96 0.85 -1.68
C TYR A 111 -12.84 -0.51 -2.37
N ILE A 112 -12.74 -1.61 -1.62
CA ILE A 112 -12.51 -2.96 -2.17
C ILE A 112 -13.74 -3.87 -1.96
N PRO A 113 -14.03 -4.80 -2.90
CA PRO A 113 -15.14 -5.73 -2.74
C PRO A 113 -14.81 -6.82 -1.71
N GLN A 114 -15.82 -7.53 -1.21
CA GLN A 114 -15.61 -8.63 -0.26
C GLN A 114 -15.03 -9.90 -0.90
N SER A 115 -15.13 -10.03 -2.24
CA SER A 115 -14.52 -11.10 -3.02
C SER A 115 -14.37 -10.70 -4.48
N ASN A 116 -13.63 -11.50 -5.26
CA ASN A 116 -13.49 -11.30 -6.71
C ASN A 116 -14.78 -11.55 -7.52
N ARG A 117 -15.86 -11.97 -6.88
CA ARG A 117 -17.18 -12.18 -7.51
C ARG A 117 -18.12 -11.01 -7.33
N GLU A 118 -17.73 -10.04 -6.53
CA GLU A 118 -18.54 -8.88 -6.18
C GLU A 118 -17.86 -7.61 -6.70
N LYS A 119 -18.65 -6.54 -6.78
CA LYS A 119 -18.15 -5.18 -7.01
C LYS A 119 -18.21 -4.41 -5.70
N THR A 120 -17.33 -3.43 -5.55
CA THR A 120 -17.42 -2.49 -4.43
C THR A 120 -18.77 -1.76 -4.50
N PRO A 121 -19.53 -1.68 -3.39
CA PRO A 121 -20.77 -0.92 -3.36
C PRO A 121 -20.54 0.54 -3.76
N ARG A 122 -21.38 1.05 -4.66
CA ARG A 122 -21.44 2.48 -4.98
C ARG A 122 -22.00 3.24 -3.78
N PHE A 123 -21.34 4.32 -3.39
CA PHE A 123 -21.83 5.22 -2.35
C PHE A 123 -22.59 6.38 -2.98
N LYS A 124 -23.44 7.03 -2.18
CA LYS A 124 -24.03 8.30 -2.61
C LYS A 124 -22.90 9.33 -2.63
N SER A 125 -22.64 9.91 -3.81
CA SER A 125 -21.78 11.09 -3.93
C SER A 125 -22.64 12.34 -3.80
N ASP A 126 -22.14 13.32 -3.06
CA ASP A 126 -22.67 14.69 -3.06
C ASP A 126 -21.88 15.59 -4.02
N ASP A 127 -20.91 15.04 -4.76
CA ASP A 127 -20.15 15.74 -5.80
C ASP A 127 -20.89 15.68 -7.15
N ASP A 128 -20.78 16.75 -7.93
CA ASP A 128 -21.43 16.84 -9.24
C ASP A 128 -20.56 16.11 -10.29
N PRO A 129 -21.04 15.02 -10.92
CA PRO A 129 -20.28 14.30 -11.95
C PRO A 129 -20.01 15.15 -13.20
N THR A 130 -20.65 16.31 -13.33
CA THR A 130 -20.46 17.27 -14.42
C THR A 130 -19.70 18.53 -14.00
N ARG A 131 -19.09 18.56 -12.80
CA ARG A 131 -18.35 19.73 -12.32
C ARG A 131 -17.26 20.14 -13.32
N THR A 132 -17.20 21.42 -13.62
CA THR A 132 -16.08 22.03 -14.35
C THR A 132 -15.00 22.46 -13.37
N ASN A 133 -13.75 22.47 -13.81
CA ASN A 133 -12.62 22.79 -12.95
C ASN A 133 -11.57 23.68 -13.64
N GLU A 134 -11.68 24.98 -13.40
CA GLU A 134 -10.77 25.99 -13.97
C GLU A 134 -9.31 25.82 -13.46
N LEU A 135 -9.11 25.20 -12.29
CA LEU A 135 -7.75 24.96 -11.77
C LEU A 135 -6.97 24.01 -12.67
N LEU A 136 -7.64 23.01 -13.26
CA LEU A 136 -7.01 22.05 -14.17
C LEU A 136 -6.50 22.71 -15.47
N GLU A 137 -7.02 23.88 -15.86
CA GLU A 137 -6.55 24.62 -17.02
C GLU A 137 -5.17 25.27 -16.79
N SER A 138 -4.80 25.49 -15.52
CA SER A 138 -3.59 26.25 -15.14
C SER A 138 -2.58 25.45 -14.29
N ILE A 139 -2.90 24.20 -13.93
CA ILE A 139 -2.05 23.37 -13.06
C ILE A 139 -0.73 22.96 -13.73
N ILE A 140 -0.73 22.81 -15.05
CA ILE A 140 0.48 22.49 -15.83
C ILE A 140 1.25 23.80 -16.07
N PRO A 141 2.52 23.92 -15.62
CA PRO A 141 3.31 25.13 -15.85
C PRO A 141 3.68 25.31 -17.33
N ASP A 142 3.76 26.56 -17.79
CA ASP A 142 4.22 26.88 -19.15
C ASP A 142 5.66 26.41 -19.43
N SER A 143 6.51 26.41 -18.40
CA SER A 143 7.89 25.96 -18.50
C SER A 143 7.96 24.44 -18.36
N PRO A 144 8.52 23.72 -19.36
CA PRO A 144 8.63 22.26 -19.29
C PRO A 144 9.60 21.76 -18.20
N ASN A 145 10.42 22.65 -17.64
CA ASN A 145 11.37 22.32 -16.56
C ASN A 145 10.77 22.52 -15.16
N LYS A 146 9.53 23.00 -15.05
CA LYS A 146 8.87 23.22 -13.77
C LYS A 146 7.89 22.08 -13.51
N PRO A 147 8.05 21.30 -12.42
CA PRO A 147 7.11 20.24 -12.09
C PRO A 147 5.80 20.80 -11.53
N TYR A 148 4.78 19.94 -11.48
CA TYR A 148 3.51 20.16 -10.80
C TYR A 148 3.17 18.95 -9.94
N ASP A 149 2.29 19.14 -8.96
CA ASP A 149 1.84 18.04 -8.10
C ASP A 149 0.71 17.25 -8.76
N MET A 150 0.99 16.00 -9.14
CA MET A 150 -0.03 15.13 -9.69
C MET A 150 -1.15 14.80 -8.67
N LYS A 151 -0.87 14.86 -7.37
CA LYS A 151 -1.91 14.60 -6.35
C LYS A 151 -2.99 15.66 -6.36
N ALA A 152 -2.62 16.92 -6.61
CA ALA A 152 -3.59 18.00 -6.79
C ALA A 152 -4.50 17.73 -8.00
N VAL A 153 -3.97 17.19 -9.10
CA VAL A 153 -4.81 16.77 -10.25
C VAL A 153 -5.78 15.64 -9.85
N ILE A 154 -5.29 14.64 -9.11
CA ILE A 154 -6.12 13.50 -8.67
C ILE A 154 -7.27 13.98 -7.76
N GLU A 155 -6.99 14.83 -6.78
CA GLU A 155 -7.99 15.41 -5.88
C GLU A 155 -9.02 16.26 -6.65
N GLU A 156 -8.58 16.93 -7.71
CA GLU A 156 -9.42 17.78 -8.56
C GLU A 156 -10.22 17.04 -9.65
N VAL A 157 -9.98 15.74 -9.86
CA VAL A 157 -10.73 14.89 -10.79
C VAL A 157 -11.66 13.93 -10.06
N THR A 158 -11.23 13.43 -8.90
CA THR A 158 -11.99 12.44 -8.12
C THR A 158 -13.07 13.11 -7.27
N ASP A 159 -14.00 12.30 -6.75
CA ASP A 159 -14.97 12.76 -5.75
C ASP A 159 -14.21 13.38 -4.57
N ARG A 160 -14.73 14.50 -4.04
CA ARG A 160 -14.11 15.22 -2.90
C ARG A 160 -13.74 14.28 -1.74
N ASP A 161 -12.56 14.50 -1.18
CA ASP A 161 -12.01 13.77 -0.02
C ASP A 161 -11.95 12.24 -0.19
N SER A 162 -12.01 11.74 -1.43
CA SER A 162 -12.08 10.30 -1.70
C SER A 162 -10.73 9.64 -1.95
N PHE A 163 -9.66 10.39 -2.23
CA PHE A 163 -8.36 9.78 -2.54
C PHE A 163 -7.74 9.11 -1.31
N PHE A 164 -7.32 7.86 -1.47
CA PHE A 164 -6.70 7.01 -0.46
C PHE A 164 -5.43 6.39 -1.03
N GLU A 165 -4.30 7.05 -0.79
CA GLU A 165 -3.01 6.71 -1.36
C GLU A 165 -2.39 5.46 -0.72
N VAL A 166 -1.85 4.57 -1.55
CA VAL A 166 -1.12 3.35 -1.15
C VAL A 166 0.37 3.57 -1.39
N HIS A 167 1.24 3.06 -0.50
CA HIS A 167 2.70 3.23 -0.63
C HIS A 167 3.11 4.70 -0.77
N LYS A 168 2.50 5.58 0.04
CA LYS A 168 2.74 7.04 -0.03
C LYS A 168 4.22 7.42 0.10
N ALA A 169 4.97 6.68 0.92
CA ALA A 169 6.38 6.95 1.21
C ALA A 169 7.36 6.12 0.36
N TYR A 170 6.88 5.14 -0.41
CA TYR A 170 7.70 4.26 -1.27
C TYR A 170 7.54 4.61 -2.74
N ALA A 171 8.65 4.71 -3.48
CA ALA A 171 8.67 5.06 -4.91
C ALA A 171 7.77 6.26 -5.25
N PRO A 172 8.07 7.47 -4.72
CA PRO A 172 7.18 8.63 -4.81
C PRO A 172 7.05 9.22 -6.23
N ASN A 173 7.87 8.77 -7.18
CA ASN A 173 7.80 9.07 -8.62
C ASN A 173 6.57 8.47 -9.32
N ILE A 174 5.86 7.55 -8.68
CA ILE A 174 4.54 7.08 -9.10
C ILE A 174 3.56 7.13 -7.92
N VAL A 175 2.36 7.63 -8.16
CA VAL A 175 1.24 7.65 -7.21
C VAL A 175 0.30 6.52 -7.56
N VAL A 176 -0.05 5.70 -6.56
CA VAL A 176 -1.10 4.69 -6.68
C VAL A 176 -2.02 4.79 -5.48
N GLY A 177 -3.30 4.49 -5.67
CA GLY A 177 -4.28 4.58 -4.59
C GLY A 177 -5.70 4.40 -5.08
N PHE A 178 -6.64 4.38 -4.16
CA PHE A 178 -8.06 4.28 -4.46
C PHE A 178 -8.72 5.65 -4.40
N ALA A 179 -9.76 5.87 -5.20
CA ALA A 179 -10.60 7.05 -5.15
C ALA A 179 -12.04 6.68 -5.49
N ARG A 180 -12.90 7.69 -5.64
CA ARG A 180 -14.23 7.51 -6.20
C ARG A 180 -14.52 8.46 -7.35
N LEU A 181 -15.37 8.00 -8.26
CA LEU A 181 -16.01 8.81 -9.28
C LEU A 181 -17.51 8.51 -9.24
N ASP A 182 -18.34 9.52 -8.96
CA ASP A 182 -19.78 9.36 -8.80
C ASP A 182 -20.15 8.25 -7.79
N GLY A 183 -19.34 8.14 -6.73
CA GLY A 183 -19.47 7.16 -5.66
C GLY A 183 -18.95 5.75 -5.98
N GLU A 184 -18.54 5.45 -7.21
CA GLU A 184 -17.96 4.17 -7.60
C GLU A 184 -16.46 4.16 -7.30
N ALA A 185 -15.97 3.06 -6.71
CA ALA A 185 -14.55 2.94 -6.38
C ALA A 185 -13.71 2.74 -7.65
N VAL A 186 -12.62 3.48 -7.76
CA VAL A 186 -11.63 3.39 -8.85
C VAL A 186 -10.22 3.32 -8.26
N GLY A 187 -9.32 2.61 -8.93
CA GLY A 187 -7.89 2.67 -8.69
C GLY A 187 -7.27 3.77 -9.54
N ILE A 188 -6.25 4.44 -9.03
CA ILE A 188 -5.51 5.49 -9.71
C ILE A 188 -4.06 5.05 -9.83
N VAL A 189 -3.47 5.25 -11.02
CA VAL A 189 -2.03 5.10 -11.27
C VAL A 189 -1.57 6.32 -12.05
N ALA A 190 -0.68 7.13 -11.48
CA ALA A 190 -0.24 8.37 -12.10
C ALA A 190 1.25 8.66 -11.82
N ASN A 191 1.96 9.19 -12.83
CA ASN A 191 3.34 9.66 -12.64
C ASN A 191 3.37 10.94 -11.78
N GLN A 192 4.39 11.11 -10.95
CA GLN A 192 4.57 12.29 -10.11
C GLN A 192 5.79 13.11 -10.57
N PRO A 193 5.60 14.19 -11.35
CA PRO A 193 6.70 15.03 -11.84
C PRO A 193 7.57 15.63 -10.73
N MET A 194 7.03 15.85 -9.52
CA MET A 194 7.81 16.40 -8.39
C MET A 194 8.85 15.41 -7.83
N ALA A 195 8.79 14.12 -8.18
CA ALA A 195 9.73 13.10 -7.73
C ALA A 195 10.38 12.43 -8.94
N LEU A 196 11.71 12.58 -9.07
CA LEU A 196 12.50 12.04 -10.18
C LEU A 196 11.93 12.40 -11.57
N ALA A 197 11.30 13.57 -11.72
CA ALA A 197 10.60 13.97 -12.95
C ALA A 197 9.51 12.99 -13.43
N GLY A 198 8.98 12.14 -12.54
CA GLY A 198 7.95 11.15 -12.84
C GLY A 198 8.43 9.96 -13.68
N VAL A 199 9.75 9.78 -13.84
CA VAL A 199 10.31 8.66 -14.61
C VAL A 199 10.01 7.34 -13.91
N LEU A 200 9.83 6.28 -14.71
CA LEU A 200 9.69 4.92 -14.19
C LEU A 200 11.06 4.28 -13.96
N ASP A 201 11.18 3.63 -12.81
CA ASP A 201 12.32 2.85 -12.36
C ASP A 201 11.84 1.48 -11.82
N ILE A 202 12.73 0.72 -11.19
CA ILE A 202 12.42 -0.61 -10.66
C ILE A 202 11.30 -0.53 -9.60
N ASP A 203 11.46 0.36 -8.62
CA ASP A 203 10.59 0.41 -7.46
C ASP A 203 9.18 0.91 -7.82
N SER A 204 9.11 1.96 -8.64
CA SER A 204 7.83 2.47 -9.17
C SER A 204 7.14 1.46 -10.08
N SER A 205 7.89 0.70 -10.89
CA SER A 205 7.32 -0.37 -11.73
C SER A 205 6.73 -1.50 -10.89
N VAL A 206 7.42 -1.94 -9.84
CA VAL A 206 6.92 -2.99 -8.94
C VAL A 206 5.68 -2.50 -8.18
N LYS A 207 5.72 -1.27 -7.64
CA LYS A 207 4.59 -0.62 -6.95
C LYS A 207 3.36 -0.54 -7.87
N GLY A 208 3.51 0.01 -9.07
CA GLY A 208 2.44 0.16 -10.05
C GLY A 208 1.87 -1.20 -10.49
N ALA A 209 2.74 -2.15 -10.85
CA ALA A 209 2.32 -3.45 -11.36
C ALA A 209 1.49 -4.25 -10.33
N ARG A 210 1.93 -4.27 -9.06
CA ARG A 210 1.19 -4.99 -8.02
C ARG A 210 -0.18 -4.36 -7.75
N PHE A 211 -0.25 -3.03 -7.73
CA PHE A 211 -1.51 -2.30 -7.56
C PHE A 211 -2.50 -2.55 -8.71
N VAL A 212 -2.04 -2.49 -9.96
CA VAL A 212 -2.84 -2.80 -11.15
C VAL A 212 -3.42 -4.21 -11.08
N ARG A 213 -2.57 -5.21 -10.76
CA ARG A 213 -3.01 -6.61 -10.64
C ARG A 213 -4.03 -6.83 -9.53
N PHE A 214 -3.89 -6.14 -8.40
CA PHE A 214 -4.89 -6.18 -7.33
C PHE A 214 -6.23 -5.63 -7.82
N CYS A 215 -6.21 -4.46 -8.46
CA CYS A 215 -7.44 -3.84 -8.97
C CYS A 215 -8.15 -4.75 -9.99
N ASP A 216 -7.41 -5.33 -10.93
CA ASP A 216 -7.93 -6.29 -11.92
C ASP A 216 -8.55 -7.52 -11.24
N ALA A 217 -7.84 -8.15 -10.30
CA ALA A 217 -8.32 -9.34 -9.59
C ALA A 217 -9.64 -9.11 -8.82
N PHE A 218 -9.91 -7.86 -8.44
CA PHE A 218 -11.09 -7.47 -7.67
C PHE A 218 -12.05 -6.57 -8.45
N ASN A 219 -11.98 -6.54 -9.78
CA ASN A 219 -12.90 -5.80 -10.66
C ASN A 219 -12.98 -4.29 -10.35
N ILE A 220 -11.90 -3.69 -9.87
CA ILE A 220 -11.79 -2.25 -9.62
C ILE A 220 -11.27 -1.58 -10.90
N PRO A 221 -12.02 -0.64 -11.51
CA PRO A 221 -11.55 0.11 -12.68
C PRO A 221 -10.27 0.89 -12.38
N LEU A 222 -9.45 1.09 -13.40
CA LEU A 222 -8.23 1.92 -13.37
C LEU A 222 -8.39 3.13 -14.29
#